data_AF-A0AA41V2B5-F1
#
_entry.id   AF-A0AA41V2B5-F1
#
_cell.length_a   1.000
_cell.length_b   1.000
_cell.length_c   1.000
_cell.angle_alpha   90.00
_cell.angle_beta   90.00
_cell.angle_gamma   90.00
#
_symmetry.space_group_name_H-M   'P 1'
#
loop_
_entity.id
_entity.type
_entity.pdbx_description
1 polymer ?
#
loop_
_entity_poly.entity_id
_entity_poly.type
_entity_poly.pdbx_seq_one_letter_code
_entity_poly.pdbx_strand_id
1 'polypeptide(L)'
;MQRVMKLLFILTITVMTSVTDITTAMPIRRDEGNYNGATDRYYAAMLAASIKYFKMEKTENAKLCLRGVSKILANRKAKLVRVPLTCQSNPMICNNANNGSPPGTNQCCKNKCVNILEDKNNCGTCGHKCKYSETCCQGRCVNPSYDPRHCGSCNNRCSKGASCSFGLCNYS
;
A
#
# COMPACT_ATOMS: atom_id res chain seq x y z
N MET A 1 -55.99 15.52 29.35
CA MET A 1 -54.54 15.44 29.60
C MET A 1 -53.95 14.05 29.35
N GLN A 2 -54.40 12.99 30.04
CA GLN A 2 -53.77 11.66 29.96
C GLN A 2 -53.93 10.91 28.63
N ARG A 3 -55.00 11.18 27.85
CA ARG A 3 -55.18 10.60 26.51
C ARG A 3 -54.24 11.20 25.46
N VAL A 4 -53.98 12.50 25.55
CA VAL A 4 -53.05 13.23 24.66
C VAL A 4 -51.60 12.81 24.92
N MET A 5 -51.24 12.61 26.20
CA MET A 5 -49.91 12.14 26.59
C MET A 5 -49.62 10.70 26.12
N LYS A 6 -50.63 9.82 26.10
CA LYS A 6 -50.51 8.46 25.54
C LYS A 6 -50.32 8.48 24.02
N LEU A 7 -51.04 9.35 23.30
CA LEU A 7 -50.90 9.52 21.85
C LEU A 7 -49.51 10.00 21.45
N LEU A 8 -48.93 10.97 22.20
CA LEU A 8 -47.56 11.44 21.95
C LEU A 8 -46.51 10.36 22.21
N PHE A 9 -46.70 9.53 23.24
CA PHE A 9 -45.80 8.41 23.55
C PHE A 9 -45.85 7.30 22.50
N ILE A 10 -47.03 7.00 21.97
CA ILE A 10 -47.17 6.00 20.90
C ILE A 10 -46.51 6.52 19.61
N LEU A 11 -46.68 7.81 19.29
CA LEU A 11 -46.08 8.41 18.11
C LEU A 11 -44.55 8.38 18.15
N THR A 12 -43.94 8.65 19.31
CA THR A 12 -42.48 8.58 19.47
C THR A 12 -41.95 7.16 19.39
N ILE A 13 -42.66 6.17 19.94
CA ILE A 13 -42.29 4.75 19.83
C ILE A 13 -42.34 4.29 18.37
N THR A 14 -43.40 4.64 17.62
CA THR A 14 -43.53 4.24 16.20
C THR A 14 -42.47 4.87 15.28
N VAL A 15 -42.02 6.09 15.60
CA VAL A 15 -40.95 6.77 14.85
C VAL A 15 -39.57 6.16 15.17
N MET A 16 -39.37 5.64 16.39
CA MET A 16 -38.10 4.99 16.74
C MET A 16 -37.99 3.57 16.17
N THR A 17 -39.08 2.82 16.06
CA THR A 17 -39.07 1.48 15.46
C THR A 17 -38.88 1.50 13.94
N SER A 18 -39.34 2.55 13.24
CA SER A 18 -39.10 2.68 11.80
C SER A 18 -37.66 3.06 11.44
N VAL A 19 -36.93 3.68 12.37
CA VAL A 19 -35.51 4.03 12.19
C VAL A 19 -34.60 2.81 12.40
N THR A 20 -35.00 1.83 13.23
CA THR A 20 -34.23 0.60 13.42
C THR A 20 -34.27 -0.33 12.20
N ASP A 21 -35.35 -0.33 11.42
CA ASP A 21 -35.48 -1.19 10.22
C ASP A 21 -34.61 -0.75 9.03
N ILE A 22 -34.18 0.52 8.98
CA ILE A 22 -33.33 1.04 7.90
C ILE A 22 -31.86 0.63 8.10
N THR A 23 -31.45 0.29 9.32
CA THR A 23 -30.05 -0.11 9.61
C THR A 23 -29.74 -1.58 9.35
N THR A 24 -30.75 -2.43 9.11
CA THR A 24 -30.55 -3.88 8.86
C THR A 24 -30.60 -4.27 7.38
N ALA A 25 -30.83 -3.34 6.46
CA ALA A 25 -30.98 -3.63 5.01
C ALA A 25 -29.74 -3.31 4.15
N MET A 26 -28.55 -3.15 4.74
CA MET A 26 -27.29 -3.21 4.00
C MET A 26 -26.56 -4.51 4.34
N PRO A 27 -26.36 -5.44 3.38
CA PRO A 27 -25.38 -6.50 3.57
C PRO A 27 -24.00 -5.83 3.57
N ILE A 28 -23.44 -5.61 4.76
CA ILE A 28 -21.98 -5.56 4.88
C ILE A 28 -21.50 -6.91 4.38
N ARG A 29 -20.91 -6.95 3.18
CA ARG A 29 -20.05 -8.07 2.82
C ARG A 29 -18.98 -8.14 3.90
N ARG A 30 -19.10 -9.10 4.82
CA ARG A 30 -17.92 -9.66 5.46
C ARG A 30 -17.18 -10.38 4.34
N ASP A 31 -16.27 -9.67 3.69
CA ASP A 31 -15.06 -10.36 3.31
C ASP A 31 -14.45 -10.84 4.63
N GLU A 32 -14.32 -12.15 4.80
CA GLU A 32 -13.39 -12.73 5.76
C GLU A 32 -11.97 -12.41 5.28
N GLY A 33 -11.64 -11.12 5.31
CA GLY A 33 -10.30 -10.63 5.21
C GLY A 33 -9.60 -11.14 6.46
N ASN A 34 -8.70 -12.09 6.23
CA ASN A 34 -7.71 -12.57 7.17
C ASN A 34 -7.05 -11.37 7.88
N TYR A 35 -7.61 -10.97 9.03
CA TYR A 35 -7.08 -9.91 9.89
C TYR A 35 -5.83 -10.46 10.57
N ASN A 36 -4.75 -10.46 9.81
CA ASN A 36 -3.42 -10.72 10.31
C ASN A 36 -3.09 -9.57 11.27
N GLY A 37 -2.67 -9.86 12.50
CA GLY A 37 -2.11 -8.89 13.46
C GLY A 37 -0.88 -8.10 12.97
N ALA A 38 -0.59 -8.13 11.68
CA ALA A 38 0.33 -7.26 10.96
C ALA A 38 -0.20 -5.82 10.81
N THR A 39 -1.53 -5.61 10.70
CA THR A 39 -2.11 -4.25 10.64
C THR A 39 -1.99 -3.51 11.96
N ASP A 40 -2.12 -4.23 13.08
CA ASP A 40 -1.93 -3.70 14.43
C ASP A 40 -0.46 -3.36 14.70
N ARG A 41 0.47 -4.21 14.23
CA ARG A 41 1.91 -3.91 14.24
C ARG A 41 2.28 -2.72 13.35
N TYR A 42 1.59 -2.53 12.22
CA TYR A 42 1.81 -1.40 11.33
C TYR A 42 1.29 -0.09 11.95
N TYR A 43 0.10 -0.09 12.55
CA TYR A 43 -0.45 1.08 13.25
C TYR A 43 0.33 1.40 14.52
N ALA A 44 0.74 0.40 15.30
CA ALA A 44 1.61 0.57 16.46
C ALA A 44 3.02 1.04 16.06
N ALA A 45 3.57 0.55 14.93
CA ALA A 45 4.83 1.04 14.37
C ALA A 45 4.70 2.47 13.83
N MET A 46 3.56 2.83 13.23
CA MET A 46 3.26 4.19 12.77
C MET A 46 3.10 5.16 13.95
N LEU A 47 2.38 4.79 15.02
CA LEU A 47 2.28 5.57 16.24
C LEU A 47 3.63 5.70 16.97
N ALA A 48 4.39 4.60 17.08
CA ALA A 48 5.73 4.62 17.65
C ALA A 48 6.71 5.46 16.81
N ALA A 49 6.55 5.48 15.48
CA ALA A 49 7.29 6.37 14.59
C ALA A 49 6.91 7.83 14.84
N SER A 50 5.61 8.15 14.93
CA SER A 50 5.12 9.51 15.25
C SER A 50 5.64 10.01 16.60
N ILE A 51 5.69 9.16 17.63
CA ILE A 51 6.25 9.51 18.95
C ILE A 51 7.78 9.66 18.88
N LYS A 52 8.48 8.84 18.09
CA LYS A 52 9.92 9.02 17.81
C LYS A 52 10.20 10.34 17.09
N TYR A 53 9.34 10.74 16.16
CA TYR A 53 9.45 12.02 15.44
C TYR A 53 9.38 13.22 16.40
N PHE A 54 8.55 13.17 17.44
CA PHE A 54 8.44 14.27 18.41
C PHE A 54 9.66 14.39 19.35
N LYS A 55 10.43 13.32 19.55
CA LYS A 55 11.57 13.29 20.49
C LYS A 55 12.90 13.76 19.88
N MET A 56 12.93 14.14 18.60
CA MET A 56 14.16 14.48 17.86
C MET A 56 14.44 15.99 17.74
N GLU A 57 13.84 16.86 18.56
CA GLU A 57 14.05 18.31 18.47
C GLU A 57 15.19 18.86 19.36
N LYS A 58 16.11 18.03 19.86
CA LYS A 58 17.23 18.56 20.65
C LYS A 58 18.56 17.84 20.46
N THR A 59 18.99 17.68 19.21
CA THR A 59 20.42 17.49 18.85
C THR A 59 20.66 17.95 17.41
N GLU A 60 21.14 19.18 17.27
CA GLU A 60 21.93 19.79 16.19
C GLU A 60 22.02 19.15 14.79
N ASN A 61 20.93 18.97 14.04
CA ASN A 61 21.04 18.75 12.57
C ASN A 61 19.88 19.35 11.74
N ALA A 62 19.31 20.47 12.19
CA ALA A 62 18.39 21.29 11.40
C ALA A 62 19.12 22.16 10.36
N LYS A 63 19.88 21.55 9.45
CA LYS A 63 20.45 22.23 8.25
C LYS A 63 20.32 21.41 6.97
N LEU A 64 19.29 20.57 6.86
CA LEU A 64 19.05 19.79 5.65
C LEU A 64 17.58 19.79 5.28
N CYS A 65 17.09 20.91 4.76
CA CYS A 65 16.00 21.04 3.77
C CYS A 65 15.46 22.48 3.73
N LEU A 66 16.26 23.44 3.27
CA LEU A 66 15.77 24.74 2.77
C LEU A 66 16.83 25.33 1.84
N ARG A 67 16.90 24.87 0.58
CA ARG A 67 17.66 25.59 -0.47
C ARG A 67 16.94 25.58 -1.81
N GLY A 68 15.70 26.07 -1.75
CA GLY A 68 14.96 26.63 -2.88
C GLY A 68 14.73 28.14 -2.72
N VAL A 69 15.50 28.86 -1.90
CA VAL A 69 15.37 30.32 -1.79
C VAL A 69 16.75 30.98 -1.73
N SER A 70 17.01 31.79 -2.74
CA SER A 70 18.13 32.71 -2.87
C SER A 70 18.17 33.73 -1.73
N LYS A 71 19.34 33.99 -1.13
CA LYS A 71 19.82 35.33 -0.68
C LYS A 71 21.22 35.26 -0.04
N ILE A 72 22.18 35.89 -0.72
CA ILE A 72 23.11 36.93 -0.25
C ILE A 72 23.80 36.73 1.13
N LEU A 73 25.15 36.76 1.06
CA LEU A 73 26.17 37.07 2.09
C LEU A 73 26.23 36.20 3.36
N ALA A 74 27.14 35.22 3.37
CA ALA A 74 28.07 35.06 4.48
C ALA A 74 29.22 34.14 4.07
N ASN A 75 30.44 34.68 4.17
CA ASN A 75 31.71 34.00 4.05
C ASN A 75 31.87 32.96 5.17
N ARG A 76 31.18 31.83 5.05
CA ARG A 76 31.55 30.58 5.71
C ARG A 76 31.76 29.58 4.60
N LYS A 77 32.99 29.08 4.50
CA LYS A 77 33.37 27.89 3.72
C LYS A 77 32.61 26.68 4.28
N ALA A 78 31.29 26.65 4.15
CA ALA A 78 30.51 25.45 4.35
C ALA A 78 30.93 24.53 3.21
N LYS A 79 31.86 23.63 3.52
CA LYS A 79 32.28 22.53 2.66
C LYS A 79 30.99 21.79 2.29
N LEU A 80 30.45 22.08 1.11
CA LEU A 80 29.31 21.38 0.55
C LEU A 80 29.81 19.96 0.28
N VAL A 81 29.66 19.09 1.28
CA VAL A 81 29.91 17.67 1.13
C VAL A 81 28.88 17.19 0.11
N ARG A 82 29.35 16.93 -1.11
CA ARG A 82 28.53 16.28 -2.14
C ARG A 82 28.27 14.86 -1.67
N VAL A 83 27.18 14.66 -0.94
CA VAL A 83 26.68 13.33 -0.64
C VAL A 83 26.14 12.76 -1.96
N PRO A 84 26.61 11.60 -2.43
CA PRO A 84 26.06 10.96 -3.61
C PRO A 84 24.55 10.76 -3.41
N LEU A 85 23.73 11.32 -4.31
CA LEU A 85 22.28 11.15 -4.28
C LEU A 85 21.94 9.72 -4.70
N THR A 86 22.03 8.83 -3.73
CA THR A 86 21.72 7.40 -3.85
C THR A 86 20.32 7.15 -3.33
N CYS A 87 19.64 6.12 -3.86
CA CYS A 87 18.33 5.74 -3.31
C CYS A 87 18.45 5.21 -1.87
N GLN A 88 19.64 4.80 -1.44
CA GLN A 88 19.91 4.44 -0.04
C GLN A 88 19.86 5.66 0.88
N SER A 89 20.42 6.79 0.46
CA SER A 89 20.36 8.06 1.20
C SER A 89 19.03 8.79 1.07
N ASN A 90 18.31 8.58 -0.03
CA ASN A 90 17.03 9.22 -0.31
C ASN A 90 16.12 8.26 -1.11
N PRO A 91 15.30 7.43 -0.42
CA PRO A 91 14.41 6.47 -1.07
C PRO A 91 13.39 7.10 -2.03
N MET A 92 13.05 8.38 -1.85
CA MET A 92 12.07 9.08 -2.68
C MET A 92 12.53 9.26 -4.14
N ILE A 93 13.84 9.13 -4.41
CA ILE A 93 14.38 9.18 -5.78
C ILE A 93 13.77 8.07 -6.65
N CYS A 94 13.37 6.94 -6.06
CA CYS A 94 12.76 5.84 -6.79
C CYS A 94 11.34 6.13 -7.28
N ASN A 95 10.66 7.15 -6.74
CA ASN A 95 9.32 7.54 -7.18
C ASN A 95 9.29 8.19 -8.58
N ASN A 96 10.43 8.65 -9.10
CA ASN A 96 10.52 9.16 -10.47
C ASN A 96 10.85 8.06 -11.49
N ALA A 97 11.16 6.85 -11.06
CA ALA A 97 11.48 5.72 -11.94
C ALA A 97 10.22 4.94 -12.38
N ASN A 98 9.02 5.51 -12.20
CA ASN A 98 7.79 4.73 -12.19
C ASN A 98 7.42 4.09 -13.53
N ASN A 99 7.90 4.52 -14.71
CA ASN A 99 7.59 3.86 -16.00
C ASN A 99 6.09 3.48 -16.18
N GLY A 100 5.15 4.25 -15.61
CA GLY A 100 3.71 3.94 -15.60
C GLY A 100 3.20 3.08 -14.42
N SER A 101 4.06 2.69 -13.49
CA SER A 101 3.72 1.96 -12.27
C SER A 101 3.12 2.86 -11.18
N PRO A 102 2.26 2.31 -10.30
CA PRO A 102 1.70 3.06 -9.18
C PRO A 102 2.77 3.67 -8.26
N PRO A 103 2.47 4.78 -7.56
CA PRO A 103 3.35 5.33 -6.54
C PRO A 103 3.70 4.28 -5.46
N GLY A 104 4.95 4.23 -5.03
CA GLY A 104 5.40 3.32 -3.97
C GLY A 104 5.71 1.88 -4.40
N THR A 105 5.64 1.55 -5.71
CA THR A 105 6.02 0.22 -6.22
C THR A 105 7.50 0.11 -6.55
N ASN A 106 8.18 1.23 -6.71
CA ASN A 106 9.62 1.26 -6.88
C ASN A 106 10.30 1.34 -5.52
N GLN A 107 11.02 0.29 -5.17
CA GLN A 107 11.77 0.19 -3.93
C GLN A 107 13.27 0.28 -4.20
N CYS A 108 14.01 0.93 -3.30
CA CYS A 108 15.47 0.90 -3.34
C CYS A 108 15.98 -0.45 -2.84
N CYS A 109 16.52 -1.27 -3.74
CA CYS A 109 17.19 -2.53 -3.43
C CYS A 109 18.67 -2.44 -3.83
N LYS A 110 19.59 -2.55 -2.85
CA LYS A 110 21.05 -2.49 -3.07
C LYS A 110 21.51 -1.29 -3.92
N ASN A 111 21.01 -0.10 -3.59
CA ASN A 111 21.28 1.16 -4.30
C ASN A 111 20.78 1.21 -5.77
N LYS A 112 19.78 0.37 -6.10
CA LYS A 112 19.05 0.44 -7.36
C LYS A 112 17.57 0.57 -7.09
N CYS A 113 16.88 1.42 -7.83
CA CYS A 113 15.43 1.45 -7.82
C CYS A 113 14.92 0.29 -8.69
N VAL A 114 14.10 -0.57 -8.11
CA VAL A 114 13.50 -1.72 -8.80
C VAL A 114 12.00 -1.74 -8.56
N ASN A 115 11.24 -2.18 -9.57
CA ASN A 115 9.80 -2.34 -9.46
C ASN A 115 9.48 -3.68 -8.79
N ILE A 116 9.06 -3.66 -7.53
CA ILE A 116 8.75 -4.88 -6.80
C ILE A 116 7.49 -5.60 -7.31
N LEU A 117 6.73 -5.00 -8.22
CA LEU A 117 5.54 -5.64 -8.80
C LEU A 117 5.83 -6.51 -10.02
N GLU A 118 6.99 -6.34 -10.65
CA GLU A 118 7.33 -6.95 -11.95
C GLU A 118 8.72 -7.59 -11.96
N ASP A 119 9.63 -7.15 -11.08
CA ASP A 119 10.98 -7.72 -11.02
C ASP A 119 10.95 -9.11 -10.39
N LYS A 120 11.25 -10.12 -11.21
CA LYS A 120 11.36 -11.53 -10.82
C LYS A 120 12.34 -11.76 -9.65
N ASN A 121 13.35 -10.92 -9.47
CA ASN A 121 14.35 -11.05 -8.41
C ASN A 121 14.02 -10.27 -7.14
N ASN A 122 13.01 -9.40 -7.18
CA ASN A 122 12.61 -8.51 -6.08
C ASN A 122 11.08 -8.48 -5.92
N CYS A 123 10.42 -9.62 -6.13
CA CYS A 123 8.97 -9.67 -6.25
C CYS A 123 8.28 -9.48 -4.89
N GLY A 124 7.48 -8.43 -4.75
CA GLY A 124 6.82 -8.04 -3.50
C GLY A 124 7.76 -7.44 -2.45
N THR A 125 9.04 -7.81 -2.44
CA THR A 125 10.07 -7.22 -1.57
C THR A 125 11.48 -7.47 -2.11
N CYS A 126 12.44 -6.62 -1.71
CA CYS A 126 13.83 -6.74 -2.14
C CYS A 126 14.42 -8.14 -1.87
N GLY A 127 15.04 -8.73 -2.89
CA GLY A 127 15.70 -10.04 -2.80
C GLY A 127 14.75 -11.24 -2.79
N HIS A 128 13.43 -11.03 -2.84
CA HIS A 128 12.48 -12.13 -2.99
C HIS A 128 12.41 -12.57 -4.46
N LYS A 129 13.24 -13.57 -4.79
CA LYS A 129 13.34 -14.12 -6.12
C LYS A 129 12.30 -15.21 -6.37
N CYS A 130 11.52 -15.08 -7.44
CA CYS A 130 10.60 -16.12 -7.89
C CYS A 130 11.35 -17.35 -8.43
N LYS A 131 10.71 -18.52 -8.37
CA LYS A 131 11.28 -19.75 -8.91
C LYS A 131 11.48 -19.66 -10.42
N TYR A 132 12.24 -20.62 -10.97
CA TYR A 132 12.57 -20.63 -12.39
C TYR A 132 11.33 -20.57 -13.29
N SER A 133 10.30 -21.37 -13.00
CA SER A 133 9.04 -21.42 -13.77
C SER A 133 8.04 -20.32 -13.40
N GLU A 134 8.39 -19.42 -12.48
CA GLU A 134 7.50 -18.36 -12.02
C GLU A 134 7.90 -17.00 -12.61
N THR A 135 6.93 -16.11 -12.67
CA THR A 135 7.11 -14.69 -12.99
C THR A 135 6.53 -13.84 -11.87
N CYS A 136 6.99 -12.59 -11.75
CA CYS A 136 6.41 -11.66 -10.79
C CYS A 136 5.19 -10.98 -11.43
N CYS A 137 4.01 -11.23 -10.89
CA CYS A 137 2.79 -10.54 -11.26
C CYS A 137 2.24 -9.82 -10.03
N GLN A 138 2.17 -8.50 -10.09
CA GLN A 138 1.58 -7.67 -9.02
C GLN A 138 2.20 -7.97 -7.64
N GLY A 139 3.52 -8.16 -7.62
CA GLY A 139 4.27 -8.42 -6.39
C GLY A 139 4.12 -9.85 -5.85
N ARG A 140 3.60 -10.77 -6.65
CA ARG A 140 3.49 -12.19 -6.31
C ARG A 140 4.15 -13.06 -7.36
N CYS A 141 4.89 -14.05 -6.91
CA CYS A 141 5.40 -15.09 -7.79
C CYS A 141 4.25 -16.02 -8.19
N VAL A 142 4.00 -16.11 -9.50
CA VAL A 142 2.96 -16.97 -10.08
C VAL A 142 3.54 -17.79 -11.22
N ASN A 143 3.02 -18.98 -11.45
CA ASN A 143 3.42 -19.83 -12.57
C ASN A 143 2.43 -19.65 -13.73
N PRO A 144 2.79 -18.94 -14.80
CA PRO A 144 1.87 -18.67 -15.89
C PRO A 144 1.55 -19.91 -16.72
N SER A 145 2.29 -21.01 -16.57
CA SER A 145 2.00 -22.24 -17.28
C SER A 145 0.80 -23.00 -16.73
N TYR A 146 0.43 -22.74 -15.47
CA TYR A 146 -0.59 -23.53 -14.76
C TYR A 146 -1.55 -22.71 -13.88
N ASP A 147 -1.29 -21.43 -13.58
CA ASP A 147 -2.25 -20.60 -12.82
C ASP A 147 -3.36 -20.09 -13.78
N PRO A 148 -4.64 -20.50 -13.59
CA PRO A 148 -5.74 -20.05 -14.44
C PRO A 148 -6.03 -18.54 -14.36
N ARG A 149 -5.46 -17.80 -13.41
CA ARG A 149 -5.59 -16.35 -13.29
C ARG A 149 -4.49 -15.58 -14.00
N HIS A 150 -3.40 -16.25 -14.37
CA HIS A 150 -2.20 -15.66 -14.98
C HIS A 150 -1.69 -16.52 -16.15
N CYS A 151 -2.60 -17.13 -16.91
CA CYS A 151 -2.26 -18.16 -17.88
C CYS A 151 -1.53 -17.58 -19.10
N GLY A 152 -0.29 -18.01 -19.35
CA GLY A 152 0.57 -17.49 -20.42
C GLY A 152 1.17 -16.10 -20.13
N SER A 153 0.45 -15.23 -19.41
CA SER A 153 0.92 -13.90 -19.02
C SER A 153 0.21 -13.38 -17.76
N CYS A 154 0.78 -12.34 -17.12
CA CYS A 154 0.18 -11.73 -15.95
C CYS A 154 -1.23 -11.21 -16.24
N ASN A 155 -2.18 -11.52 -15.35
CA ASN A 155 -3.58 -11.09 -15.43
C ASN A 155 -4.35 -11.64 -16.63
N ASN A 156 -3.83 -12.66 -17.32
CA ASN A 156 -4.56 -13.37 -18.35
C ASN A 156 -5.37 -14.52 -17.73
N ARG A 157 -6.56 -14.19 -17.25
CA ARG A 157 -7.45 -15.15 -16.60
C ARG A 157 -8.22 -15.97 -17.62
N CYS A 158 -8.20 -17.29 -17.46
CA CYS A 158 -9.05 -18.20 -18.22
C CYS A 158 -10.53 -18.07 -17.82
N SER A 159 -11.43 -18.40 -18.75
CA SER A 159 -12.87 -18.46 -18.50
C SER A 159 -13.20 -19.30 -17.25
N LYS A 160 -14.32 -19.00 -16.60
CA LYS A 160 -14.70 -19.69 -15.35
C LYS A 160 -14.77 -21.21 -15.59
N GLY A 161 -13.96 -21.96 -14.85
CA GLY A 161 -13.86 -23.42 -14.95
C GLY A 161 -12.84 -23.94 -15.97
N ALA A 162 -12.26 -23.07 -16.79
CA ALA A 162 -11.21 -23.44 -17.73
C ALA A 162 -9.89 -23.74 -17.00
N SER A 163 -9.20 -24.79 -17.47
CA SER A 163 -7.85 -25.13 -17.02
C SER A 163 -6.81 -24.27 -17.74
N CYS A 164 -5.65 -24.10 -17.10
CA CYS A 164 -4.45 -23.56 -17.72
C CYS A 164 -3.40 -24.67 -17.81
N SER A 165 -2.96 -24.99 -19.02
CA SER A 165 -1.88 -25.95 -19.25
C SER A 165 -0.92 -25.38 -20.27
N PHE A 166 0.38 -25.43 -19.98
CA PHE A 166 1.45 -24.88 -20.82
C PHE A 166 1.25 -23.40 -21.22
N GLY A 167 0.52 -22.64 -20.40
CA GLY A 167 0.23 -21.23 -20.66
C GLY A 167 -0.94 -20.97 -21.62
N LEU A 168 -1.75 -22.00 -21.89
CA LEU A 168 -2.93 -21.91 -22.73
C LEU A 168 -4.19 -22.30 -21.94
N CYS A 169 -5.25 -21.50 -22.08
CA CYS A 169 -6.54 -21.79 -21.50
C CYS A 169 -7.27 -22.88 -22.30
N ASN A 170 -7.88 -23.86 -21.63
CA ASN A 170 -8.58 -25.00 -22.27
C ASN A 170 -7.67 -25.78 -23.26
N TYR A 171 -6.41 -25.96 -22.91
CA TYR A 171 -5.52 -26.86 -23.64
C TYR A 171 -5.87 -28.31 -23.29
N SER A 172 -6.79 -28.88 -24.07
CA SER A 172 -7.34 -30.23 -23.98
C SER A 172 -7.78 -30.69 -25.36
#